data_AF-A0A965TFW2-F1
#
_entry.id   AF-A0A965TFW2-F1
#
_cell.length_a   1.000
_cell.length_b   1.000
_cell.length_c   1.000
_cell.angle_alpha   90.00
_cell.angle_beta   90.00
_cell.angle_gamma   90.00
#
_symmetry.space_group_name_H-M   'P 1'
#
loop_
_entity.id
_entity.type
_entity.pdbx_description
1 polymer ?
#
loop_
_entity_poly.entity_id
_entity_poly.type
_entity_poly.pdbx_seq_one_letter_code
_entity_poly.pdbx_strand_id
1 'polypeptide(L)'
;MDIQEQLIRQFRVFEPMENVEIIIKYHGSLEDIAQRLGAVAEELNEIYAILTLPAFRIPLIIDIPQVEFYELPKTVTYQLQRSTDITGITRVQQSNGYNLKGNGVLIGIIDSGIDYTHPDFRNADGTTRILYLWDQTAQGSPPTGFRSGHLYTRDDINAALTSDNPLSVVPEQDTIGHGTAVAGAAAGNGAASNGVNMGSAPLAELIIVK
;
A
#
# COMPACT_ATOMS: atom_id res chain seq x y z
N MET A 1 41.23 -5.26 -4.16
CA MET A 1 40.16 -4.23 -4.21
C MET A 1 39.12 -4.70 -3.23
N ASP A 2 38.90 -3.92 -2.19
CA ASP A 2 38.04 -4.30 -1.06
C ASP A 2 36.59 -4.43 -1.54
N ILE A 3 35.86 -5.45 -1.08
CA ILE A 3 34.43 -5.61 -1.35
C ILE A 3 33.67 -4.36 -0.85
N GLN A 4 34.17 -3.71 0.21
CA GLN A 4 33.67 -2.42 0.66
C GLN A 4 33.80 -1.33 -0.41
N GLU A 5 34.92 -1.23 -1.13
CA GLU A 5 35.10 -0.25 -2.20
C GLU A 5 34.21 -0.54 -3.41
N GLN A 6 33.94 -1.81 -3.71
CA GLN A 6 33.01 -2.18 -4.78
C GLN A 6 31.57 -1.82 -4.45
N LEU A 7 31.11 -2.06 -3.21
CA LEU A 7 29.77 -1.67 -2.76
C LEU A 7 29.60 -0.15 -2.71
N ILE A 8 30.61 0.57 -2.21
CA ILE A 8 30.61 2.05 -2.18
C ILE A 8 30.58 2.63 -3.60
N ARG A 9 31.36 2.07 -4.55
CA ARG A 9 31.39 2.55 -5.94
C ARG A 9 30.14 2.19 -6.74
N GLN A 10 29.59 1.00 -6.55
CA GLN A 10 28.47 0.52 -7.34
C GLN A 10 27.15 1.15 -6.92
N PHE A 11 27.01 1.52 -5.63
CA PHE A 11 25.73 1.99 -5.10
C PHE A 11 25.68 3.46 -4.75
N ARG A 12 26.79 4.16 -4.46
CA ARG A 12 26.87 5.65 -4.39
C ARG A 12 25.72 6.41 -3.66
N VAL A 13 24.96 5.75 -2.78
CA VAL A 13 23.65 6.26 -2.32
C VAL A 13 23.46 6.18 -0.80
N PHE A 14 24.21 5.36 -0.06
CA PHE A 14 23.98 5.19 1.39
C PHE A 14 25.22 5.47 2.23
N GLU A 15 25.03 6.21 3.33
CA GLU A 15 26.06 6.36 4.35
C GLU A 15 26.26 5.02 5.09
N PRO A 16 27.49 4.60 5.46
CA PRO A 16 27.72 3.26 6.00
C PRO A 16 26.85 2.90 7.20
N MET A 17 26.56 3.88 8.06
CA MET A 17 25.75 3.73 9.27
C MET A 17 24.24 3.92 9.03
N GLU A 18 23.84 4.31 7.83
CA GLU A 18 22.43 4.45 7.46
C GLU A 18 21.79 3.07 7.41
N ASN A 19 20.62 2.94 8.04
CA ASN A 19 19.81 1.74 7.91
C ASN A 19 19.19 1.72 6.51
N VAL A 20 19.36 0.60 5.83
CA VAL A 20 18.70 0.33 4.55
C VAL A 20 17.75 -0.83 4.69
N GLU A 21 16.70 -0.81 3.90
CA GLU A 21 15.83 -1.95 3.69
C GLU A 21 16.34 -2.77 2.51
N ILE A 22 16.21 -4.09 2.60
CA ILE A 22 16.45 -5.03 1.50
C ILE A 22 15.37 -6.09 1.52
N ILE A 23 15.06 -6.64 0.35
CA ILE A 23 14.21 -7.82 0.23
C ILE A 23 15.13 -9.03 0.13
N ILE A 24 14.90 -10.04 0.97
CA ILE A 24 15.60 -11.32 0.90
C ILE A 24 14.65 -12.42 0.46
N LYS A 25 15.16 -13.36 -0.33
CA LYS A 25 14.59 -14.69 -0.48
C LYS A 25 15.32 -15.63 0.48
N TYR A 26 14.59 -16.33 1.35
CA TYR A 26 15.20 -17.11 2.41
C TYR A 26 14.50 -18.46 2.64
N HIS A 27 15.17 -19.32 3.40
CA HIS A 27 14.61 -20.55 3.97
C HIS A 27 15.01 -20.71 5.43
N GLY A 28 14.30 -21.55 6.18
CA GLY A 28 14.57 -21.78 7.60
C GLY A 28 14.12 -20.62 8.50
N SER A 29 14.82 -20.43 9.62
CA SER A 29 14.43 -19.45 10.65
C SER A 29 14.81 -18.01 10.24
N LEU A 30 13.80 -17.17 9.98
CA LEU A 30 14.00 -15.73 9.75
C LEU A 30 14.61 -15.02 10.98
N GLU A 31 14.23 -15.47 12.17
CA GLU A 31 14.74 -14.92 13.43
C GLU A 31 16.25 -15.14 13.57
N ASP A 32 16.76 -16.31 13.19
CA ASP A 32 18.19 -16.63 13.21
C ASP A 32 18.97 -15.74 12.22
N ILE A 33 18.40 -15.52 11.03
CA ILE A 33 18.98 -14.63 10.00
C ILE A 33 19.07 -13.21 10.56
N ALA A 34 17.95 -12.70 11.09
CA ALA A 34 17.86 -11.37 11.65
C ALA A 34 18.87 -11.17 12.80
N GLN A 35 18.99 -12.14 13.71
CA GLN A 35 19.93 -12.08 14.82
C GLN A 35 21.39 -12.07 14.35
N ARG A 36 21.77 -12.90 13.38
CA ARG A 36 23.13 -12.97 12.84
C ARG A 36 23.56 -11.69 12.14
N LEU A 37 22.64 -11.07 11.41
CA LEU A 37 22.88 -9.80 10.73
C LEU A 37 22.66 -8.59 11.65
N GLY A 38 22.16 -8.82 12.87
CA GLY A 38 21.63 -7.80 13.76
C GLY A 38 20.68 -6.86 13.00
N ALA A 39 19.85 -7.45 12.15
CA ALA A 39 18.84 -6.79 11.34
C ALA A 39 17.49 -6.85 12.06
N VAL A 40 16.60 -5.94 11.69
CA VAL A 40 15.19 -6.04 11.98
C VAL A 40 14.51 -6.73 10.80
N ALA A 41 13.70 -7.76 11.06
CA ALA A 41 13.01 -8.51 10.01
C ALA A 41 11.50 -8.28 10.03
N GLU A 42 10.92 -8.18 8.84
CA GLU A 42 9.49 -8.19 8.55
C GLU A 42 9.21 -9.31 7.55
N GLU A 43 8.41 -10.28 7.95
CA GLU A 43 8.07 -11.42 7.10
C GLU A 43 7.01 -11.02 6.09
N LEU A 44 7.29 -11.21 4.80
CA LEU A 44 6.30 -11.01 3.73
C LEU A 44 5.54 -12.30 3.44
N ASN A 45 6.25 -13.43 3.45
CA ASN A 45 5.73 -14.80 3.39
C ASN A 45 6.84 -15.80 3.76
N GLU A 46 6.53 -17.10 3.68
CA GLU A 46 7.44 -18.20 4.06
C GLU A 46 8.81 -18.21 3.35
N ILE A 47 8.94 -17.50 2.22
CA ILE A 47 10.17 -17.47 1.41
C ILE A 47 10.72 -16.06 1.18
N TYR A 48 10.01 -14.99 1.56
CA TYR A 48 10.42 -13.60 1.35
C TYR A 48 10.25 -12.77 2.63
N ALA A 49 11.24 -11.94 2.92
CA ALA A 49 11.21 -11.01 4.05
C ALA A 49 11.91 -9.70 3.69
N ILE A 50 11.55 -8.63 4.40
CA ILE A 50 12.30 -7.38 4.40
C ILE A 50 13.26 -7.41 5.60
N LEU A 51 14.53 -7.09 5.36
CA LEU A 51 15.50 -6.82 6.41
C LEU A 51 15.84 -5.33 6.42
N THR A 52 15.77 -4.72 7.60
CA THR A 52 16.31 -3.38 7.87
C THR A 52 17.61 -3.52 8.65
N LEU A 53 18.72 -3.07 8.08
CA LEU A 53 20.06 -3.20 8.68
C LEU A 53 21.00 -2.07 8.22
N PRO A 54 22.04 -1.74 8.99
CA PRO A 54 23.05 -0.78 8.55
C PRO A 54 23.69 -1.21 7.23
N ALA A 55 23.89 -0.26 6.30
CA ALA A 55 24.42 -0.53 4.97
C ALA A 55 25.75 -1.32 4.98
N PHE A 56 26.62 -1.07 5.97
CA PHE A 56 27.88 -1.80 6.12
C PHE A 56 27.73 -3.30 6.38
N ARG A 57 26.54 -3.77 6.80
CA ARG A 57 26.25 -5.18 7.09
C ARG A 57 25.71 -5.97 5.89
N ILE A 58 25.28 -5.31 4.82
CA ILE A 58 24.81 -5.97 3.59
C ILE A 58 25.80 -7.04 3.09
N PRO A 59 27.12 -6.79 2.99
CA PRO A 59 28.05 -7.83 2.53
C PRO A 59 28.08 -9.08 3.40
N LEU A 60 27.68 -9.02 4.68
CA LEU A 60 27.63 -10.19 5.57
C LEU A 60 26.53 -11.19 5.19
N ILE A 61 25.57 -10.78 4.35
CA ILE A 61 24.46 -11.64 3.91
C ILE A 61 24.96 -12.84 3.10
N ILE A 62 26.08 -12.69 2.37
CA ILE A 62 26.65 -13.78 1.57
C ILE A 62 27.09 -14.96 2.43
N ASP A 63 27.37 -14.72 3.72
CA ASP A 63 27.78 -15.73 4.68
C ASP A 63 26.60 -16.36 5.43
N ILE A 64 25.35 -16.05 5.02
CA ILE A 64 24.12 -16.62 5.60
C ILE A 64 23.55 -17.67 4.62
N PRO A 65 23.76 -18.98 4.85
CA PRO A 65 23.30 -20.04 3.94
C PRO A 65 21.77 -20.08 3.77
N GLN A 66 21.04 -19.53 4.73
CA GLN A 66 19.60 -19.39 4.68
C GLN A 66 19.11 -18.36 3.66
N VAL A 67 19.96 -17.42 3.23
CA VAL A 67 19.60 -16.39 2.24
C VAL A 67 20.00 -16.87 0.85
N GLU A 68 19.01 -17.08 -0.01
CA GLU A 68 19.23 -17.51 -1.40
C GLU A 68 19.49 -16.32 -2.33
N PHE A 69 18.89 -15.18 -2.02
CA PHE A 69 18.94 -13.97 -2.84
C PHE A 69 18.64 -12.73 -1.98
N TYR A 70 19.22 -11.59 -2.34
CA TYR A 70 18.82 -10.30 -1.78
C TYR A 70 18.78 -9.23 -2.88
N GLU A 71 17.87 -8.27 -2.73
CA GLU A 71 17.79 -7.08 -3.59
C GLU A 71 17.58 -5.80 -2.78
N LEU A 72 18.14 -4.70 -3.28
CA LEU A 72 17.84 -3.36 -2.77
C LEU A 72 16.48 -2.88 -3.31
N PRO A 73 15.73 -2.09 -2.52
CA PRO A 73 14.45 -1.54 -2.93
C PRO A 73 14.62 -0.68 -4.18
N LYS A 74 13.67 -0.82 -5.10
CA LYS A 74 13.61 0.01 -6.31
C LYS A 74 12.61 1.13 -6.09
N THR A 75 12.99 2.35 -6.47
CA THR A 75 12.06 3.48 -6.48
C THR A 75 11.02 3.27 -7.57
N VAL A 76 9.75 3.21 -7.18
CA VAL A 76 8.59 3.24 -8.09
C VAL A 76 8.04 4.66 -8.16
N THR A 77 7.56 5.06 -9.33
CA THR A 77 6.94 6.38 -9.56
C THR A 77 5.53 6.21 -10.13
N TYR A 78 4.65 7.18 -9.84
CA TYR A 78 3.27 7.17 -10.30
C TYR A 78 3.19 7.21 -11.84
N GLN A 79 2.38 6.33 -12.43
CA GLN A 79 2.07 6.34 -13.85
C GLN A 79 0.56 6.44 -14.06
N LEU A 80 0.11 7.55 -14.65
CA LEU A 80 -1.29 7.78 -14.96
C LEU A 80 -1.57 7.43 -16.43
N GLN A 81 -2.31 6.34 -16.67
CA GLN A 81 -2.90 6.05 -17.98
C GLN A 81 -4.42 6.21 -17.89
N ARG A 82 -4.95 7.30 -18.47
CA ARG A 82 -6.40 7.56 -18.53
C ARG A 82 -7.10 6.52 -19.40
N SER A 83 -8.13 5.82 -18.91
CA SER A 83 -9.14 5.20 -19.77
C SER A 83 -10.32 4.58 -19.00
N THR A 84 -11.44 5.30 -18.88
CA THR A 84 -12.76 4.69 -18.59
C THR A 84 -13.73 4.85 -19.75
N ASP A 85 -13.59 5.92 -20.54
CA ASP A 85 -14.53 6.22 -21.64
C ASP A 85 -14.39 5.28 -22.85
N ILE A 86 -13.27 4.55 -22.96
CA ILE A 86 -12.93 3.76 -24.16
C ILE A 86 -13.20 2.25 -23.97
N THR A 87 -13.43 1.77 -22.74
CA THR A 87 -13.39 0.32 -22.43
C THR A 87 -14.73 -0.41 -22.52
N GLY A 88 -15.84 0.30 -22.76
CA GLY A 88 -17.18 -0.31 -22.86
C GLY A 88 -17.81 -0.75 -21.54
N ILE A 89 -17.23 -0.33 -20.40
CA ILE A 89 -17.64 -0.70 -19.04
C ILE A 89 -19.14 -0.47 -18.77
N THR A 90 -19.70 0.61 -19.31
CA THR A 90 -21.11 0.99 -19.15
C THR A 90 -22.05 -0.12 -19.62
N ARG A 91 -21.71 -0.86 -20.68
CA ARG A 91 -22.57 -1.94 -21.23
C ARG A 91 -22.70 -3.13 -20.27
N VAL A 92 -21.69 -3.39 -19.45
CA VAL A 92 -21.68 -4.49 -18.49
C VAL A 92 -22.42 -4.11 -17.21
N GLN A 93 -22.36 -2.83 -16.83
CA GLN A 93 -22.97 -2.30 -15.60
C GLN A 93 -24.47 -2.00 -15.72
N GLN A 94 -24.98 -1.76 -16.93
CA GLN A 94 -26.40 -1.43 -17.14
C GLN A 94 -27.33 -2.58 -16.74
N SER A 95 -28.52 -2.23 -16.25
CA SER A 95 -29.55 -3.20 -15.83
C SER A 95 -30.11 -4.04 -16.99
N ASN A 96 -30.01 -3.55 -18.23
CA ASN A 96 -30.35 -4.30 -19.44
C ASN A 96 -29.16 -5.11 -20.01
N GLY A 97 -27.99 -5.04 -19.35
CA GLY A 97 -26.81 -5.83 -19.63
C GLY A 97 -26.63 -6.94 -18.58
N TYR A 98 -25.42 -7.07 -18.03
CA TYR A 98 -25.10 -8.09 -17.03
C TYR A 98 -25.32 -7.62 -15.57
N ASN A 99 -25.60 -6.32 -15.36
CA ASN A 99 -25.76 -5.70 -14.04
C ASN A 99 -24.61 -6.01 -13.07
N LEU A 100 -23.38 -6.17 -13.59
CA LEU A 100 -22.19 -6.43 -12.78
C LEU A 100 -21.61 -5.09 -12.30
N LYS A 101 -21.59 -4.91 -10.98
CA LYS A 101 -21.17 -3.66 -10.33
C LYS A 101 -20.11 -3.85 -9.25
N GLY A 102 -19.57 -5.07 -9.10
CA GLY A 102 -18.55 -5.39 -8.11
C GLY A 102 -19.08 -5.79 -6.73
N ASN A 103 -20.36 -6.15 -6.59
CA ASN A 103 -20.89 -6.66 -5.32
C ASN A 103 -20.09 -7.90 -4.86
N GLY A 104 -19.64 -7.90 -3.60
CA GLY A 104 -18.84 -8.99 -3.04
C GLY A 104 -17.40 -9.05 -3.52
N VAL A 105 -16.92 -8.02 -4.23
CA VAL A 105 -15.52 -7.88 -4.68
C VAL A 105 -14.79 -6.91 -3.77
N LEU A 106 -13.56 -7.29 -3.37
CA LEU A 106 -12.61 -6.42 -2.69
C LEU A 106 -11.61 -5.88 -3.71
N ILE A 107 -11.33 -4.58 -3.66
CA ILE A 107 -10.30 -3.94 -4.47
C ILE A 107 -9.23 -3.37 -3.54
N GLY A 108 -8.02 -3.89 -3.67
CA GLY A 108 -6.83 -3.36 -3.01
C GLY A 108 -6.16 -2.28 -3.86
N ILE A 109 -5.86 -1.13 -3.26
CA ILE A 109 -5.16 -0.01 -3.91
C ILE A 109 -3.94 0.33 -3.07
N ILE A 110 -2.76 0.27 -3.69
CA ILE A 110 -1.47 0.66 -3.10
C ILE A 110 -0.98 1.84 -3.91
N ASP A 111 -1.12 3.06 -3.39
CA ASP A 111 -0.87 4.30 -4.13
C ASP A 111 -0.60 5.46 -3.15
N SER A 112 -0.80 6.72 -3.54
CA SER A 112 -0.52 7.90 -2.69
C SER A 112 -1.45 8.12 -1.49
N GLY A 113 -2.40 7.20 -1.25
CA GLY A 113 -3.48 7.33 -0.28
C GLY A 113 -4.85 7.49 -0.91
N ILE A 114 -5.81 7.98 -0.13
CA ILE A 114 -7.16 8.27 -0.63
C ILE A 114 -7.79 9.46 0.10
N ASP A 115 -8.55 10.30 -0.59
CA ASP A 115 -9.53 11.14 0.10
C ASP A 115 -10.71 10.27 0.57
N TYR A 116 -10.57 9.66 1.75
CA TYR A 116 -11.61 8.81 2.34
C TYR A 116 -12.91 9.58 2.64
N THR A 117 -12.85 10.91 2.68
CA THR A 117 -14.03 11.75 2.89
C THR A 117 -14.83 11.98 1.61
N HIS A 118 -14.30 11.64 0.43
CA HIS A 118 -15.00 11.88 -0.82
C HIS A 118 -16.32 11.08 -0.89
N PRO A 119 -17.46 11.68 -1.30
CA PRO A 119 -18.77 11.01 -1.35
C PRO A 119 -18.76 9.73 -2.17
N ASP A 120 -17.92 9.68 -3.21
CA ASP A 120 -17.83 8.51 -4.08
C ASP A 120 -17.38 7.25 -3.35
N PHE A 121 -16.70 7.33 -2.20
CA PHE A 121 -16.23 6.16 -1.43
C PHE A 121 -17.12 5.81 -0.24
N ARG A 122 -18.31 6.41 -0.18
CA ARG A 122 -19.30 6.18 0.88
C ARG A 122 -20.47 5.32 0.37
N ASN A 123 -21.14 4.64 1.28
CA ASN A 123 -22.43 4.00 1.07
C ASN A 123 -23.55 5.05 1.07
N ALA A 124 -24.74 4.64 0.62
CA ALA A 124 -25.92 5.51 0.59
C ALA A 124 -26.37 5.98 1.99
N ASP A 125 -26.03 5.25 3.04
CA ASP A 125 -26.29 5.62 4.44
C ASP A 125 -25.22 6.55 5.03
N GLY A 126 -24.21 6.93 4.24
CA GLY A 126 -23.12 7.81 4.64
C GLY A 126 -21.90 7.11 5.26
N THR A 127 -21.97 5.81 5.53
CA THR A 127 -20.83 5.02 6.02
C THR A 127 -19.77 4.81 4.93
N THR A 128 -18.53 4.46 5.27
CA THR A 128 -17.47 4.20 4.30
C THR A 128 -17.61 2.84 3.62
N ARG A 129 -17.16 2.74 2.35
CA ARG A 129 -16.90 1.45 1.66
C ARG A 129 -15.48 0.93 1.86
N ILE A 130 -14.63 1.70 2.52
CA ILE A 130 -13.27 1.30 2.86
C ILE A 130 -13.32 0.36 4.06
N LEU A 131 -12.75 -0.85 3.91
CA LEU A 131 -12.61 -1.85 4.97
C LEU A 131 -11.44 -1.52 5.88
N TYR A 132 -10.30 -1.22 5.25
CA TYR A 132 -9.03 -0.95 5.91
C TYR A 132 -8.27 0.11 5.13
N LEU A 133 -7.63 1.02 5.85
CA LEU A 133 -6.67 1.99 5.33
C LEU A 133 -5.40 1.85 6.15
N TRP A 134 -4.31 1.43 5.52
CA TRP A 134 -2.98 1.43 6.15
C TRP A 134 -2.17 2.60 5.61
N ASP A 135 -1.90 3.59 6.46
CA ASP A 135 -0.98 4.69 6.13
C ASP A 135 0.42 4.33 6.63
N GLN A 136 1.33 3.97 5.72
CA GLN A 136 2.71 3.59 6.04
C GLN A 136 3.57 4.78 6.47
N THR A 137 3.12 6.02 6.21
CA THR A 137 3.79 7.26 6.61
C THR A 137 3.39 7.71 8.02
N ALA A 138 2.27 7.19 8.54
CA ALA A 138 1.78 7.51 9.88
C ALA A 138 2.58 6.78 10.97
N GLN A 139 2.66 7.41 12.15
CA GLN A 139 3.14 6.74 13.35
C GLN A 139 1.95 6.10 14.08
N GLY A 140 2.05 4.82 14.46
CA GLY A 140 0.92 4.18 15.12
C GLY A 140 0.99 2.67 15.23
N SER A 141 -0.17 2.03 15.05
CA SER A 141 -0.37 0.60 15.17
C SER A 141 -0.50 -0.02 13.78
N PRO A 142 0.59 -0.58 13.22
CA PRO A 142 0.55 -1.21 11.92
C PRO A 142 -0.18 -2.57 11.96
N PRO A 143 -0.53 -3.15 10.80
CA PRO A 143 -1.05 -4.51 10.74
C PRO A 143 -0.07 -5.53 11.35
N THR A 144 -0.61 -6.66 11.84
CA THR A 144 0.24 -7.74 12.40
C THR A 144 1.26 -8.21 11.37
N GLY A 145 2.53 -8.28 11.77
CA GLY A 145 3.66 -8.63 10.89
C GLY A 145 4.47 -7.44 10.39
N PHE A 146 3.92 -6.22 10.49
CA PHE A 146 4.57 -4.97 10.08
C PHE A 146 4.96 -4.10 11.27
N ARG A 147 5.91 -3.20 11.06
CA ARG A 147 6.54 -2.38 12.13
C ARG A 147 6.27 -0.90 12.03
N SER A 148 5.83 -0.40 10.87
CA SER A 148 5.59 1.02 10.62
C SER A 148 4.22 1.27 10.00
N GLY A 149 3.72 2.49 10.20
CA GLY A 149 2.40 2.90 9.76
C GLY A 149 1.32 2.81 10.83
N HIS A 150 0.11 3.18 10.44
CA HIS A 150 -1.09 3.04 11.24
C HIS A 150 -2.21 2.43 10.41
N LEU A 151 -2.85 1.37 10.93
CA LEU A 151 -4.01 0.73 10.32
C LEU A 151 -5.29 1.34 10.89
N TYR A 152 -6.05 2.02 10.03
CA TYR A 152 -7.41 2.47 10.31
C TYR A 152 -8.40 1.43 9.80
N THR A 153 -9.35 1.07 10.65
CA THR A 153 -10.45 0.19 10.33
C THR A 153 -11.64 0.98 9.77
N ARG A 154 -12.60 0.26 9.21
CA ARG A 154 -13.91 0.81 8.84
C ARG A 154 -14.55 1.63 9.97
N ASP A 155 -14.45 1.16 11.21
CA ASP A 155 -15.08 1.83 12.36
C ASP A 155 -14.39 3.15 12.67
N ASP A 156 -13.06 3.21 12.57
CA ASP A 156 -12.29 4.45 12.73
C ASP A 156 -12.66 5.47 11.66
N ILE A 157 -12.77 5.02 10.40
CA ILE A 157 -13.16 5.88 9.27
C ILE A 157 -14.60 6.37 9.44
N ASN A 158 -15.52 5.50 9.82
CA ASN A 158 -16.91 5.91 10.09
C ASN A 158 -16.99 6.93 11.24
N ALA A 159 -16.24 6.72 12.31
CA ALA A 159 -16.15 7.69 13.40
C ALA A 159 -15.63 9.04 12.90
N ALA A 160 -14.57 9.04 12.07
CA ALA A 160 -14.06 10.25 11.43
C ALA A 160 -15.11 10.94 10.54
N LEU A 161 -15.86 10.19 9.73
CA LEU A 161 -16.92 10.72 8.86
C LEU A 161 -18.09 11.38 9.61
N THR A 162 -18.30 11.00 10.88
CA THR A 162 -19.31 11.62 11.76
C THR A 162 -18.78 12.78 12.61
N SER A 163 -17.46 13.01 12.61
CA SER A 163 -16.82 14.08 13.36
C SER A 163 -16.90 15.41 12.60
N ASP A 164 -16.99 16.52 13.33
CA ASP A 164 -16.86 17.87 12.77
C ASP A 164 -15.47 18.11 12.15
N ASN A 165 -14.46 17.33 12.58
CA ASN A 165 -13.12 17.35 12.03
C ASN A 165 -12.61 15.91 11.78
N PRO A 166 -12.90 15.31 10.61
CA PRO A 166 -12.50 13.94 10.29
C PRO A 166 -11.00 13.68 10.44
N LEU A 167 -10.17 14.65 10.04
CA LEU A 167 -8.70 14.54 10.08
C LEU A 167 -8.12 14.53 11.51
N SER A 168 -8.91 14.86 12.53
CA SER A 168 -8.51 14.68 13.93
C SER A 168 -8.63 13.23 14.41
N VAL A 169 -9.42 12.42 13.71
CA VAL A 169 -9.68 11.00 14.04
C VAL A 169 -8.86 10.10 13.12
N VAL A 170 -8.96 10.31 11.80
CA VAL A 170 -8.13 9.64 10.79
C VAL A 170 -7.32 10.71 10.06
N PRO A 171 -6.09 11.01 10.52
CA PRO A 171 -5.21 12.03 9.95
C PRO A 171 -4.54 11.60 8.64
N GLU A 172 -5.24 10.84 7.79
CA GLU A 172 -4.76 10.50 6.46
C GLU A 172 -5.33 11.46 5.42
N GLN A 173 -4.48 11.83 4.47
CA GLN A 173 -4.86 12.63 3.32
C GLN A 173 -3.98 12.26 2.13
N ASP A 174 -4.63 12.10 0.97
CA ASP A 174 -3.98 12.00 -0.33
C ASP A 174 -3.62 13.38 -0.86
N THR A 175 -2.46 13.89 -0.46
CA THR A 175 -1.97 15.21 -0.89
C THR A 175 -1.49 15.25 -2.33
N ILE A 176 -1.28 14.08 -2.96
CA ILE A 176 -0.88 13.93 -4.36
C ILE A 176 -2.11 13.81 -5.27
N GLY A 177 -3.17 13.15 -4.79
CA GLY A 177 -4.44 12.94 -5.49
C GLY A 177 -4.45 11.76 -6.47
N HIS A 178 -3.32 11.07 -6.66
CA HIS A 178 -3.21 9.97 -7.62
C HIS A 178 -4.00 8.75 -7.16
N GLY A 179 -3.82 8.32 -5.91
CA GLY A 179 -4.55 7.20 -5.32
C GLY A 179 -6.06 7.43 -5.29
N THR A 180 -6.50 8.65 -4.98
CA THR A 180 -7.92 9.05 -5.06
C THR A 180 -8.47 8.91 -6.48
N ALA A 181 -7.71 9.34 -7.50
CA ALA A 181 -8.12 9.21 -8.90
C ALA A 181 -8.18 7.74 -9.35
N VAL A 182 -7.19 6.93 -8.96
CA VAL A 182 -7.17 5.48 -9.21
C VAL A 182 -8.37 4.80 -8.55
N ALA A 183 -8.65 5.12 -7.29
CA ALA A 183 -9.80 4.60 -6.55
C ALA A 183 -11.13 5.01 -7.20
N GLY A 184 -11.24 6.25 -7.69
CA GLY A 184 -12.39 6.74 -8.43
C GLY A 184 -12.64 5.93 -9.71
N ALA A 185 -11.60 5.73 -10.53
CA ALA A 185 -11.70 4.96 -11.77
C ALA A 185 -12.02 3.48 -11.52
N ALA A 186 -11.45 2.89 -10.47
CA ALA A 186 -11.70 1.50 -10.10
C ALA A 186 -13.11 1.30 -9.53
N ALA A 187 -13.52 2.14 -8.58
CA ALA A 187 -14.65 1.84 -7.69
C ALA A 187 -15.50 3.04 -7.27
N GLY A 188 -15.29 4.25 -7.79
CA GLY A 188 -16.12 5.41 -7.47
C GLY A 188 -17.60 5.14 -7.78
N ASN A 189 -18.51 5.39 -6.84
CA ASN A 189 -19.93 5.12 -7.07
C ASN A 189 -20.67 6.26 -7.79
N GLY A 190 -19.98 7.37 -8.05
CA GLY A 190 -20.50 8.55 -8.73
C GLY A 190 -21.42 9.45 -7.91
N ALA A 191 -21.51 9.27 -6.59
CA ALA A 191 -22.34 10.10 -5.72
C ALA A 191 -22.04 11.60 -5.85
N ALA A 192 -20.77 12.00 -5.94
CA ALA A 192 -20.36 13.39 -6.09
C ALA A 192 -20.73 14.01 -7.46
N SER A 193 -21.04 13.16 -8.45
CA SER A 193 -21.35 13.58 -9.82
C SER A 193 -22.78 13.24 -10.26
N ASN A 194 -23.67 12.86 -9.32
CA ASN A 194 -25.02 12.36 -9.61
C ASN A 194 -25.02 11.19 -10.61
N GLY A 195 -24.03 10.29 -10.49
CA GLY A 195 -23.90 9.09 -11.30
C GLY A 195 -23.26 9.30 -12.68
N VAL A 196 -22.77 10.50 -13.00
CA VAL A 196 -22.11 10.79 -14.29
C VAL A 196 -20.73 10.15 -14.38
N ASN A 197 -19.91 10.32 -13.34
CA ASN A 197 -18.56 9.76 -13.25
C ASN A 197 -18.60 8.56 -12.31
N MET A 198 -18.69 7.36 -12.88
CA MET A 198 -18.76 6.11 -12.12
C MET A 198 -17.57 5.22 -12.49
N GLY A 199 -16.96 4.63 -11.47
CA GLY A 199 -15.88 3.68 -11.61
C GLY A 199 -16.35 2.33 -12.17
N SER A 200 -15.40 1.43 -12.38
CA SER A 200 -15.63 0.12 -12.99
C SER A 200 -16.43 -0.83 -12.10
N ALA A 201 -16.23 -0.76 -10.78
CA ALA A 201 -16.87 -1.60 -9.77
C ALA A 201 -17.47 -0.73 -8.65
N PRO A 202 -18.55 0.02 -8.93
CA PRO A 202 -19.09 1.04 -8.03
C PRO A 202 -19.69 0.49 -6.72
N LEU A 203 -19.89 -0.82 -6.61
CA LEU A 203 -20.40 -1.52 -5.41
C LEU A 203 -19.33 -2.42 -4.76
N ALA A 204 -18.06 -2.31 -5.16
CA ALA A 204 -16.96 -2.98 -4.49
C ALA A 204 -16.60 -2.30 -3.16
N GLU A 205 -16.02 -3.08 -2.25
CA GLU A 205 -15.39 -2.57 -1.03
C GLU A 205 -13.88 -2.37 -1.27
N LEU A 206 -13.28 -1.44 -0.52
CA LEU A 206 -11.91 -0.99 -0.75
C LEU A 206 -10.97 -1.38 0.38
N ILE A 207 -9.75 -1.75 0.04
CA ILE A 207 -8.61 -1.83 0.96
C ILE A 207 -7.54 -0.87 0.42
N ILE A 208 -7.09 0.05 1.24
CA ILE A 208 -6.17 1.13 0.83
C ILE A 208 -4.85 1.00 1.58
N VAL A 209 -3.75 1.14 0.87
CA VAL A 209 -2.40 1.28 1.43
C VAL A 209 -1.77 2.53 0.84
N LYS A 210 -1.26 3.38 1.72
CA LYS A 210 -0.49 4.59 1.38
C LYS A 210 0.96 4.40 1.75
#